data_AF-A0A967T0S5-F1
#
_entry.id   AF-A0A967T0S5-F1
#
_cell.length_a   1.000
_cell.length_b   1.000
_cell.length_c   1.000
_cell.angle_alpha   90.00
_cell.angle_beta   90.00
_cell.angle_gamma   90.00
#
_symmetry.space_group_name_H-M   'P 1'
#
loop_
_entity.id
_entity.type
_entity.pdbx_description
1 polymer ?
#
loop_
_entity_poly.entity_id
_entity_poly.type
_entity_poly.pdbx_seq_one_letter_code
_entity_poly.pdbx_strand_id
1 'polypeptide(L)'
;MDKLHNTVQTLGQLRESGWESIPVKEEIRQNLIEKIRSGENLFPGILGYDKSVIPQLQHALLAKHDIILLGLRGQAKTKILRQLTSLLDEYMPVIAGSEINDDPFNP
;
A
#
# COMPACT_ATOMS: atom_id res chain seq x y z
N MET A 1 -9.58 3.44 8.88
CA MET A 1 -10.35 3.39 7.62
C MET A 1 -11.57 2.46 7.64
N ASP A 2 -11.81 1.64 8.68
CA ASP A 2 -12.96 0.69 8.74
C ASP A 2 -14.38 1.29 8.72
N LYS A 3 -14.55 2.59 8.96
CA LYS A 3 -15.88 3.23 9.10
C LYS A 3 -16.49 3.72 7.79
N LEU A 4 -15.77 3.67 6.67
CA LEU A 4 -16.25 4.18 5.39
C LEU A 4 -17.12 3.18 4.63
N HIS A 5 -17.05 1.89 4.97
CA HIS A 5 -17.83 0.84 4.32
C HIS A 5 -19.33 1.11 4.42
N ASN A 6 -19.93 1.42 3.28
CA ASN A 6 -21.37 1.60 3.02
C ASN A 6 -22.07 2.88 3.50
N THR A 7 -21.37 3.86 4.09
CA THR A 7 -22.06 5.08 4.59
C THR A 7 -21.92 6.29 3.67
N VAL A 8 -20.90 6.31 2.81
CA VAL A 8 -20.61 7.44 1.91
C VAL A 8 -21.13 7.14 0.52
N GLN A 9 -22.13 7.89 0.07
CA GLN A 9 -22.75 7.74 -1.25
C GLN A 9 -22.57 8.98 -2.14
N THR A 10 -22.08 10.09 -1.57
CA THR A 10 -21.93 11.37 -2.28
C THR A 10 -20.55 11.96 -2.05
N LEU A 11 -20.10 12.80 -3.00
CA LEU A 11 -18.83 13.51 -2.90
C LEU A 11 -18.76 14.42 -1.66
N GLY A 12 -19.90 15.00 -1.27
CA GLY A 12 -20.02 15.82 -0.05
C GLY A 12 -19.73 15.01 1.22
N GLN A 13 -20.37 13.84 1.36
CA GLN A 13 -20.12 12.92 2.48
C GLN A 13 -18.67 12.40 2.48
N LEU A 14 -18.09 12.17 1.30
CA LEU A 14 -16.70 11.73 1.20
C LEU A 14 -15.76 12.81 1.72
N ARG A 15 -16.00 14.08 1.36
CA ARG A 15 -15.24 15.21 1.89
C ARG A 15 -15.41 15.37 3.41
N GLU A 16 -16.62 15.18 3.94
CA GLU A 16 -16.90 15.25 5.39
C GLU A 16 -16.22 14.12 6.18
N SER A 17 -16.03 12.95 5.58
CA SER A 17 -15.30 11.84 6.19
C SER A 17 -13.80 12.09 6.37
N GLY A 18 -13.27 13.14 5.74
CA GLY A 18 -11.84 13.46 5.74
C GLY A 18 -11.01 12.48 4.91
N TRP A 19 -11.63 11.74 3.98
CA TRP A 19 -10.88 10.97 3.00
C TRP A 19 -10.13 11.93 2.07
N GLU A 20 -8.88 11.61 1.76
CA GLU A 20 -8.05 12.35 0.83
C GLU A 20 -7.51 11.38 -0.21
N SER A 21 -7.49 11.82 -1.47
CA SER A 21 -6.78 11.09 -2.50
C SER A 21 -5.28 11.32 -2.33
N ILE A 22 -4.54 10.23 -2.12
CA ILE A 22 -3.09 10.25 -1.98
C ILE A 22 -2.45 9.35 -3.04
N PRO A 23 -1.26 9.69 -3.55
CA PRO A 23 -0.55 8.80 -4.47
C PRO A 23 -0.22 7.46 -3.83
N VAL A 24 -0.28 6.37 -4.59
CA VAL A 24 0.07 5.01 -4.13
C VAL A 24 1.42 4.94 -3.41
N LYS A 25 2.44 5.66 -3.89
CA LYS A 25 3.76 5.71 -3.22
C LYS A 25 3.71 6.36 -1.84
N GLU A 26 2.79 7.30 -1.61
CA GLU A 26 2.59 7.95 -0.31
C GLU A 26 1.82 7.04 0.64
N GLU A 27 0.76 6.39 0.18
CA GLU A 27 -0.01 5.40 0.93
C GLU A 27 0.89 4.26 1.45
N ILE A 28 1.65 3.62 0.54
CA ILE A 28 2.61 2.56 0.89
C ILE A 28 3.60 3.04 1.95
N ARG A 29 4.08 4.28 1.84
CA ARG A 29 5.03 4.86 2.80
C ARG A 29 4.40 5.06 4.18
N GLN A 30 3.19 5.62 4.24
CA GLN A 30 2.46 5.85 5.49
C GLN A 30 2.17 4.52 6.19
N ASN A 31 1.58 3.57 5.47
CA ASN A 31 1.23 2.25 5.99
C ASN A 31 2.48 1.46 6.41
N LEU A 32 3.60 1.62 5.71
CA LEU A 32 4.88 1.02 6.12
C LEU A 32 5.38 1.58 7.45
N ILE A 33 5.29 2.89 7.67
CA ILE A 33 5.70 3.53 8.93
C ILE A 33 4.87 2.98 10.09
N GLU A 34 3.56 2.85 9.90
CA GLU A 34 2.66 2.28 10.92
C GLU A 34 3.02 0.84 11.25
N LYS A 35 3.24 0.01 10.23
CA LYS A 35 3.61 -1.40 10.40
C LYS A 35 4.97 -1.59 11.08
N ILE A 36 5.94 -0.73 10.78
CA ILE A 36 7.23 -0.71 11.48
C ILE A 36 7.04 -0.32 12.95
N ARG A 37 6.18 0.67 13.25
CA ARG A 37 5.89 1.10 14.62
C ARG A 37 5.15 0.04 15.43
N SER A 38 4.24 -0.72 14.81
CA SER A 38 3.54 -1.82 15.47
C SER A 38 4.42 -3.07 15.68
N GLY A 39 5.60 -3.11 15.05
CA GLY A 39 6.51 -4.25 15.12
C GLY A 39 6.02 -5.46 14.34
N GLU A 40 5.04 -5.27 13.45
CA GLU A 40 4.51 -6.33 12.60
C GLU A 40 5.51 -6.76 11.54
N ASN A 41 5.56 -8.07 11.26
CA ASN A 41 6.40 -8.59 10.20
C ASN A 41 5.79 -8.27 8.83
N LEU A 42 6.49 -7.44 8.05
CA LEU A 42 6.09 -7.06 6.69
C LEU A 42 6.17 -8.23 5.69
N PHE A 43 7.11 -9.17 5.90
CA PHE A 43 7.41 -10.23 4.96
C PHE A 43 7.36 -11.62 5.60
N PRO A 44 6.18 -12.09 6.06
CA PRO A 44 6.05 -13.36 6.74
C PRO A 44 6.49 -14.54 5.85
N GLY A 45 7.33 -15.41 6.40
CA GLY A 45 7.85 -16.58 5.69
C GLY A 45 8.88 -16.27 4.61
N ILE A 46 9.49 -15.08 4.61
CA ILE A 46 10.77 -14.80 3.95
C ILE A 46 11.88 -15.06 4.99
N LEU A 47 12.83 -15.93 4.68
CA LEU A 47 13.90 -16.34 5.59
C LEU A 47 15.25 -15.91 5.06
N GLY A 48 16.13 -15.38 5.93
CA GLY A 48 17.52 -15.09 5.59
C GLY A 48 17.76 -13.73 4.94
N TYR A 49 16.72 -12.89 4.79
CA TYR A 49 16.82 -11.54 4.21
C TYR A 49 16.71 -10.41 5.24
N ASP A 50 16.62 -10.74 6.53
CA ASP A 50 16.44 -9.79 7.63
C ASP A 50 17.57 -8.77 7.74
N LYS A 51 18.78 -9.14 7.31
CA LYS A 51 19.99 -8.30 7.35
C LYS A 51 20.44 -7.81 5.97
N SER A 52 19.66 -8.03 4.90
CA SER A 52 20.06 -7.69 3.54
C SER A 52 18.95 -7.03 2.74
N VAL A 53 18.08 -7.82 2.11
CA VAL A 53 17.06 -7.33 1.17
C VAL A 53 15.95 -6.58 1.89
N ILE A 54 15.50 -7.06 3.06
CA ILE A 54 14.35 -6.46 3.77
C ILE A 54 14.66 -5.02 4.20
N PRO A 55 15.79 -4.71 4.87
CA PRO A 55 16.12 -3.33 5.23
C PRO A 55 16.26 -2.41 4.02
N GLN A 56 16.88 -2.88 2.93
CA GLN A 56 17.02 -2.09 1.69
C GLN A 56 15.67 -1.76 1.06
N LEU A 57 14.77 -2.75 1.05
CA LEU A 57 13.42 -2.57 0.53
C LEU A 57 12.63 -1.58 1.40
N GLN A 58 12.71 -1.68 2.72
CA GLN A 58 12.08 -0.71 3.63
C GLN A 58 12.60 0.71 3.37
N HIS A 59 13.91 0.91 3.26
CA HIS A 59 14.49 2.21 2.95
C HIS A 59 14.03 2.76 1.59
N ALA A 60 14.01 1.92 0.56
CA ALA A 60 13.58 2.33 -0.78
C ALA A 60 12.09 2.75 -0.80
N LEU A 61 11.23 2.00 -0.12
CA LEU A 61 9.80 2.35 0.02
C LEU A 61 9.61 3.63 0.83
N LEU A 62 10.35 3.80 1.93
CA LEU A 62 10.33 5.04 2.72
C LEU A 62 10.75 6.26 1.89
N ALA A 63 11.72 6.08 0.98
CA ALA A 63 12.19 7.09 0.04
C ALA A 63 11.34 7.23 -1.23
N LYS A 64 10.26 6.44 -1.38
CA LYS A 64 9.38 6.42 -2.56
C LYS A 64 10.10 6.11 -3.88
N HIS A 65 11.19 5.35 -3.82
CA HIS A 65 11.97 4.96 -5.00
C HIS A 65 11.25 3.89 -5.83
N ASP A 66 11.56 3.87 -7.13
CA ASP A 66 11.24 2.73 -7.99
C ASP A 66 12.23 1.60 -7.72
N ILE A 67 11.73 0.36 -7.67
CA ILE A 67 12.49 -0.81 -7.22
C ILE A 67 12.45 -1.90 -8.28
N ILE A 68 13.60 -2.51 -8.54
CA ILE A 68 13.71 -3.74 -9.32
C ILE A 68 14.28 -4.86 -8.43
N LEU A 69 13.58 -5.99 -8.37
CA LEU A 69 14.06 -7.18 -7.65
C LEU A 69 14.80 -8.10 -8.63
N LEU A 70 16.12 -8.20 -8.48
CA LEU A 70 16.97 -9.08 -9.28
C LEU A 70 17.48 -10.26 -8.44
N GLY A 71 17.57 -11.43 -9.05
CA GLY A 71 18.04 -12.63 -8.36
C GLY A 71 17.73 -13.92 -9.12
N LEU A 72 18.30 -15.03 -8.68
CA LEU A 72 18.12 -16.35 -9.29
C LEU A 72 16.69 -16.90 -9.06
N ARG A 73 16.35 -17.97 -9.79
CA ARG A 73 15.07 -18.69 -9.59
C ARG A 73 14.98 -19.20 -8.14
N GLY A 74 13.79 -19.09 -7.53
CA GLY A 74 13.54 -19.56 -6.17
C GLY A 74 13.91 -18.58 -5.05
N GLN A 75 14.49 -17.41 -5.35
CA GLN A 75 14.89 -16.41 -4.35
C GLN A 75 13.73 -15.49 -3.87
N ALA A 76 12.51 -16.01 -3.79
CA ALA A 76 11.35 -15.34 -3.22
C ALA A 76 10.93 -13.95 -3.79
N LYS A 77 11.48 -13.49 -4.92
CA LYS A 77 11.14 -12.20 -5.57
C LYS A 77 9.62 -11.97 -5.70
N THR A 78 8.91 -12.93 -6.29
CA THR A 78 7.44 -12.86 -6.47
C THR A 78 6.70 -12.86 -5.14
N LYS A 79 7.21 -13.56 -4.12
CA LYS A 79 6.60 -13.61 -2.79
C LYS A 79 6.72 -12.26 -2.08
N ILE A 80 7.89 -11.61 -2.17
CA ILE A 80 8.11 -10.25 -1.66
C ILE A 80 7.15 -9.27 -2.35
N LEU A 81 7.06 -9.27 -3.69
CA LEU A 81 6.15 -8.37 -4.43
C LEU A 81 4.69 -8.54 -3.99
N ARG A 82 4.22 -9.78 -3.83
CA ARG A 82 2.85 -10.06 -3.36
C ARG A 82 2.59 -9.62 -1.93
N GLN A 83 3.62 -9.49 -1.10
CA GLN A 83 3.47 -9.02 0.28
C GLN A 83 3.45 -7.49 0.36
N LEU A 84 4.00 -6.78 -0.63
CA LEU A 84 3.92 -5.32 -0.69
C LEU A 84 2.49 -4.80 -0.84
N THR A 85 1.58 -5.59 -1.42
CA THR A 85 0.16 -5.19 -1.49
C THR A 85 -0.51 -5.13 -0.12
N SER A 86 0.09 -5.72 0.93
CA SER A 86 -0.39 -5.58 2.32
C SER A 86 -0.12 -4.20 2.93
N LEU A 87 0.52 -3.30 2.17
CA LEU A 87 0.72 -1.90 2.52
C LEU A 87 -0.29 -0.97 1.82
N LEU A 88 -1.20 -1.52 1.02
CA LEU A 88 -2.31 -0.78 0.43
C LEU A 88 -3.56 -1.01 1.27
N ASP A 89 -4.41 0.01 1.33
CA ASP A 89 -5.73 -0.06 1.90
C ASP A 89 -6.57 -1.08 1.12
N GLU A 90 -7.33 -1.89 1.84
CA GLU A 90 -8.14 -2.95 1.23
C GLU A 90 -9.25 -2.37 0.35
N TYR A 91 -9.68 -1.13 0.63
CA TYR A 91 -10.79 -0.47 -0.02
C TYR A 91 -10.54 1.00 -0.26
N MET A 92 -11.00 1.50 -1.40
CA MET A 92 -10.91 2.90 -1.81
C MET A 92 -12.25 3.32 -2.45
N PRO A 93 -12.73 4.55 -2.22
CA PRO A 93 -13.91 5.07 -2.90
C PRO A 93 -13.63 5.26 -4.40
N VAL A 94 -14.62 4.99 -5.24
CA VAL A 94 -14.53 5.08 -6.70
C VAL A 94 -15.79 5.72 -7.27
N ILE A 95 -15.69 6.32 -8.46
CA ILE A 95 -16.86 6.86 -9.16
C ILE A 95 -17.70 5.70 -9.72
N ALA A 96 -18.94 5.58 -9.24
CA ALA A 96 -19.87 4.57 -9.74
C ALA A 96 -20.17 4.78 -11.23
N GLY A 97 -20.00 3.72 -12.03
CA GLY A 97 -20.20 3.76 -13.48
C GLY A 97 -18.95 4.16 -14.29
N SER A 98 -17.83 4.47 -13.64
CA SER A 98 -16.53 4.57 -14.32
C SER A 98 -16.07 3.18 -14.79
N GLU A 99 -15.51 3.10 -16.00
CA GLU A 99 -14.94 1.87 -16.54
C GLU A 99 -13.65 1.45 -15.83
N ILE A 100 -12.87 2.42 -15.33
CA ILE A 100 -11.54 2.20 -14.76
C ILE A 100 -11.46 2.47 -13.25
N ASN A 101 -12.59 2.74 -12.60
CA ASN A 101 -12.68 3.08 -11.18
C ASN A 101 -11.95 4.38 -10.83
N ASP A 102 -12.37 5.48 -11.47
CA ASP A 102 -11.76 6.80 -11.29
C ASP A 102 -11.77 7.28 -9.84
N ASP A 103 -10.73 8.04 -9.50
CA ASP A 103 -10.61 8.75 -8.23
C ASP A 103 -11.72 9.81 -8.13
N PRO A 104 -12.55 9.78 -7.07
CA PRO A 104 -13.62 10.75 -6.87
C PRO A 104 -13.19 12.23 -6.85
N PHE A 105 -11.94 12.51 -6.48
CA PHE A 105 -11.40 13.88 -6.44
C PHE A 105 -10.50 14.22 -7.64
N ASN A 106 -10.02 13.24 -8.39
CA ASN A 106 -9.17 13.42 -9.57
C ASN A 106 -9.59 12.46 -10.71
N PRO A 107 -10.77 12.67 -11.31
CA PRO A 107 -11.30 11.80 -12.36
C PRO A 107 -10.55 11.90 -13.69
#